data_AF-A0A2N0QK93-F1
#
_entry.id   AF-A0A2N0QK93-F1
#
_cell.length_a   1.000
_cell.length_b   1.000
_cell.length_c   1.000
_cell.angle_alpha   90.00
_cell.angle_beta   90.00
_cell.angle_gamma   90.00
#
_symmetry.space_group_name_H-M   'P 1'
#
loop_
_entity.id
_entity.type
_entity.pdbx_description
1 polymer ?
#
loop_
_entity_poly.entity_id
_entity_poly.type
_entity_poly.pdbx_seq_one_letter_code
_entity_poly.pdbx_strand_id
1 'polypeptide(L)'
;MPYTDKAVTAPKNNTVHHKSFHANIIYRKYNENSKQKIFSNRLGISYTTRYEAHNLDLILPPYKAIGPMYTKIYENFSRTLSPNPRTAARQKARFDRSCRRVFNNNKPKSGMALKL
;
A
#
# COMPACT_ATOMS: atom_id res chain seq x y z
N MET A 1 -44.71 -41.29 1.22
CA MET A 1 -44.40 -39.97 1.81
C MET A 1 -43.23 -39.38 1.04
N PRO A 2 -43.43 -38.42 0.12
CA PRO A 2 -42.31 -37.84 -0.62
C PRO A 2 -41.60 -36.79 0.24
N TYR A 3 -40.29 -36.98 0.40
CA TYR A 3 -39.36 -36.07 1.07
C TYR A 3 -39.13 -34.85 0.18
N THR A 4 -39.40 -33.65 0.70
CA THR A 4 -39.16 -32.40 -0.02
C THR A 4 -37.67 -32.08 -0.03
N ASP A 5 -37.08 -31.97 -1.21
CA ASP A 5 -35.72 -31.45 -1.40
C ASP A 5 -35.66 -30.00 -0.86
N LYS A 6 -34.99 -29.82 0.28
CA LYS A 6 -34.60 -28.49 0.73
C LYS A 6 -33.43 -28.04 -0.13
N ALA A 7 -33.70 -27.09 -1.03
CA ALA A 7 -32.66 -26.37 -1.74
C ALA A 7 -31.69 -25.75 -0.72
N VAL A 8 -30.50 -26.34 -0.61
CA VAL A 8 -29.38 -25.77 0.14
C VAL A 8 -28.88 -24.58 -0.67
N THR A 9 -29.37 -23.39 -0.31
CA THR A 9 -28.79 -22.14 -0.80
C THR A 9 -27.38 -22.02 -0.24
N ALA A 10 -26.38 -22.22 -1.11
CA ALA A 10 -24.98 -22.02 -0.77
C ALA A 10 -24.79 -20.61 -0.18
N PRO A 11 -24.08 -20.46 0.95
CA PRO A 11 -23.84 -19.15 1.54
C PRO A 11 -23.06 -18.30 0.54
N LYS A 12 -23.58 -17.10 0.23
CA LYS A 12 -22.83 -16.08 -0.51
C LYS A 12 -21.66 -15.64 0.36
N ASN A 13 -20.50 -16.27 0.14
CA ASN A 13 -19.29 -16.03 0.90
C ASN A 13 -18.76 -14.62 0.62
N ASN A 14 -19.18 -13.64 1.44
CA ASN A 14 -18.63 -12.28 1.50
C ASN A 14 -17.20 -12.24 2.10
N THR A 15 -16.44 -13.32 1.96
CA THR A 15 -15.13 -13.54 2.58
C THR A 15 -14.05 -12.60 2.06
N VAL A 16 -14.23 -12.04 0.85
CA VAL A 16 -13.27 -11.13 0.19
C VAL A 16 -13.08 -9.82 0.95
N HIS A 17 -14.09 -9.36 1.70
CA HIS A 17 -14.04 -8.10 2.46
C HIS A 17 -13.75 -8.29 3.95
N HIS A 18 -13.47 -9.51 4.38
CA HIS A 18 -13.21 -9.78 5.79
C HIS A 18 -11.77 -9.39 6.17
N LYS A 19 -11.59 -8.78 7.34
CA LYS A 19 -10.27 -8.31 7.81
C LYS A 19 -9.23 -9.44 7.88
N SER A 20 -9.65 -10.65 8.26
CA SER A 20 -8.74 -11.81 8.32
C SER A 20 -8.22 -12.22 6.94
N PHE A 21 -9.03 -12.07 5.88
CA PHE A 21 -8.59 -12.37 4.52
C PHE A 21 -7.44 -11.45 4.10
N HIS A 22 -7.58 -10.15 4.34
CA HIS A 22 -6.51 -9.18 4.08
C HIS A 22 -5.27 -9.42 4.94
N ALA A 23 -5.44 -9.77 6.23
CA ALA A 23 -4.31 -10.11 7.12
C ALA A 23 -3.55 -11.34 6.63
N ASN A 24 -4.25 -12.39 6.20
CA ASN A 24 -3.65 -13.62 5.67
C ASN A 24 -2.85 -13.35 4.38
N ILE A 25 -3.34 -12.46 3.50
CA ILE A 25 -2.60 -12.05 2.31
C ILE A 25 -1.29 -11.34 2.68
N ILE A 26 -1.32 -10.45 3.68
CA ILE A 26 -0.12 -9.74 4.13
C ILE A 26 0.88 -10.72 4.75
N TYR A 27 0.41 -11.61 5.64
CA TYR A 27 1.24 -12.66 6.23
C TYR A 27 1.92 -13.51 5.16
N ARG A 28 1.17 -14.00 4.16
CA ARG A 28 1.74 -14.80 3.07
C ARG A 28 2.81 -14.03 2.31
N LYS A 29 2.55 -12.77 1.93
CA LYS A 29 3.53 -11.93 1.22
C LYS A 29 4.80 -11.71 2.04
N TYR A 30 4.68 -11.51 3.35
CA TYR A 30 5.81 -11.40 4.25
C TYR A 30 6.59 -12.72 4.34
N ASN A 31 5.90 -13.83 4.59
CA ASN A 31 6.49 -15.16 4.79
C ASN A 31 7.23 -15.66 3.53
N GLU A 32 6.70 -15.34 2.35
CA GLU A 32 7.33 -15.64 1.05
C GLU A 32 8.43 -14.63 0.66
N ASN A 33 8.67 -13.59 1.48
CA ASN A 33 9.53 -12.45 1.15
C ASN A 33 9.23 -11.84 -0.23
N SER A 34 7.94 -11.80 -0.58
CA SER A 34 7.46 -11.42 -1.90
C SER A 34 7.77 -9.94 -2.19
N LYS A 35 8.55 -9.70 -3.25
CA LYS A 35 8.82 -8.37 -3.79
C LYS A 35 7.96 -8.12 -5.02
N GLN A 36 7.14 -7.08 -4.97
CA GLN A 36 6.27 -6.69 -6.09
C GLN A 36 6.76 -5.38 -6.71
N LYS A 37 7.10 -5.40 -8.01
CA LYS A 37 7.37 -4.19 -8.78
C LYS A 37 6.05 -3.57 -9.24
N ILE A 38 5.84 -2.30 -8.94
CA ILE A 38 4.64 -1.53 -9.27
C ILE A 38 5.01 -0.41 -10.24
N PHE A 39 4.20 -0.25 -11.29
CA PHE A 39 4.30 0.85 -12.24
C PHE A 39 3.02 1.68 -12.23
N SER A 40 3.17 3.00 -12.09
CA SER A 40 2.06 3.95 -12.18
C SER A 40 2.09 4.66 -13.52
N ASN A 41 1.30 4.17 -14.48
CA ASN A 41 1.09 4.82 -15.78
C ASN A 41 0.61 6.28 -15.65
N ARG A 42 -0.13 6.58 -14.57
CA ARG A 42 -0.70 7.91 -14.34
C ARG A 42 0.36 8.96 -13.99
N LEU A 43 1.39 8.56 -13.24
CA LEU A 43 2.42 9.43 -12.69
C LEU A 43 3.77 9.27 -13.39
N GLY A 44 3.99 8.18 -14.14
CA GLY A 44 5.28 7.86 -14.73
C GLY A 44 6.32 7.51 -13.66
N ILE A 45 5.92 6.75 -12.65
CA ILE A 45 6.81 6.29 -11.57
C ILE A 45 6.73 4.78 -11.42
N SER A 46 7.80 4.21 -10.90
CA SER A 46 7.89 2.82 -10.52
C SER A 46 8.56 2.69 -9.16
N TYR A 47 8.20 1.64 -8.44
CA TYR A 47 8.80 1.30 -7.15
C TYR A 47 8.56 -0.18 -6.87
N THR A 48 9.34 -0.74 -5.97
CA THR A 48 9.17 -2.09 -5.47
C THR A 48 8.53 -2.03 -4.09
N THR A 49 7.63 -2.95 -3.78
CA THR A 49 7.04 -3.06 -2.44
C THR A 49 7.25 -4.44 -1.86
N ARG A 50 7.52 -4.49 -0.56
CA ARG A 50 7.57 -5.70 0.25
C ARG A 50 6.94 -5.43 1.61
N TYR A 51 6.65 -6.51 2.35
CA TYR A 51 6.18 -6.42 3.73
C TYR A 51 7.29 -6.87 4.67
N GLU A 52 7.45 -6.15 5.78
CA GLU A 52 8.41 -6.45 6.84
C GLU A 52 7.66 -6.51 8.17
N ALA A 53 7.96 -7.52 8.99
CA ALA A 53 7.37 -7.66 10.32
C ALA A 53 8.12 -6.78 11.32
N HIS A 54 7.40 -6.22 12.29
CA HIS A 54 8.02 -5.55 13.42
C HIS A 54 8.57 -6.57 14.44
N ASN A 55 9.56 -6.14 15.21
CA ASN A 55 10.09 -6.92 16.33
C ASN A 55 8.98 -7.25 17.34
N LEU A 56 8.99 -8.47 17.85
CA LEU A 56 8.03 -8.97 18.83
C LEU A 56 7.98 -8.08 20.09
N ASP A 57 9.13 -7.53 20.50
CA ASP A 57 9.24 -6.62 21.64
C ASP A 57 8.48 -5.30 21.45
N LEU A 58 8.13 -4.91 20.22
CA LEU A 58 7.30 -3.73 19.94
C LEU A 58 5.79 -4.05 19.90
N ILE A 59 5.44 -5.34 19.91
CA ILE A 59 4.07 -5.83 19.70
C ILE A 59 3.54 -6.53 20.96
N LEU A 60 4.39 -7.21 21.73
CA LEU A 60 4.01 -7.99 22.91
C LEU A 60 3.94 -7.15 24.19
N PRO A 61 3.07 -7.51 25.17
CA PRO A 61 3.02 -6.86 26.48
C PRO A 61 4.38 -6.89 27.21
N PRO A 62 4.69 -5.90 28.09
CA PRO A 62 3.78 -4.91 28.71
C PRO A 62 3.45 -3.72 27.81
N TYR A 63 4.13 -3.59 26.67
CA TYR A 63 3.87 -2.56 25.69
C TYR A 63 2.61 -2.97 24.91
N LYS A 64 1.56 -2.15 24.96
CA LYS A 64 0.39 -2.28 24.08
C LYS A 64 0.92 -2.47 22.65
N ALA A 65 0.31 -3.34 21.86
CA ALA A 65 0.55 -3.38 20.41
C ALA A 65 0.13 -2.02 19.79
N ILE A 66 1.02 -1.03 19.86
CA ILE A 66 0.76 0.37 19.46
C ILE A 66 0.80 0.50 17.93
N GLY A 67 1.31 -0.52 17.23
CA GLY A 67 1.52 -0.49 15.79
C GLY A 67 0.98 -1.70 15.03
N PRO A 68 0.91 -1.59 13.69
CA PRO A 68 0.61 -2.73 12.83
C PRO A 68 1.72 -3.79 12.95
N MET A 69 1.36 -5.07 12.81
CA MET A 69 2.33 -6.18 12.80
C MET A 69 3.31 -6.09 11.63
N TYR A 70 2.85 -5.59 10.48
CA TYR A 70 3.63 -5.48 9.25
C TYR A 70 3.65 -4.04 8.73
N THR A 71 4.83 -3.61 8.29
CA THR A 71 5.00 -2.38 7.52
C THR A 71 5.21 -2.70 6.05
N LYS A 72 4.56 -1.92 5.19
CA LYS A 72 4.79 -1.98 3.75
C LYS A 72 5.95 -1.06 3.39
N ILE A 73 7.06 -1.64 2.97
CA ILE A 73 8.27 -0.91 2.56
C ILE A 73 8.18 -0.61 1.07
N TYR A 74 8.64 0.58 0.69
CA TYR A 74 8.71 1.06 -0.69
C TYR A 74 10.17 1.32 -1.05
N GLU A 75 10.69 0.63 -2.05
CA GLU A 75 12.11 0.65 -2.44
C GLU A 75 12.25 0.92 -3.94
N ASN A 76 13.45 1.24 -4.40
CA ASN A 76 13.79 1.38 -5.83
C ASN A 76 12.85 2.36 -6.56
N PHE A 77 12.56 3.50 -5.93
CA PHE A 77 11.76 4.54 -6.56
C PHE A 77 12.48 5.06 -7.79
N SER A 78 11.79 5.04 -8.93
CA SER A 78 12.31 5.53 -10.20
C SER A 78 11.22 6.23 -10.99
N ARG A 79 11.59 7.28 -11.72
CA ARG A 79 10.68 8.07 -12.55
C ARG A 79 10.99 7.80 -14.01
N THR A 80 10.02 7.23 -14.71
CA THR A 80 10.11 6.87 -16.13
C THR A 80 8.86 7.39 -16.83
N LEU A 81 9.05 8.44 -17.63
CA LEU A 81 7.98 9.07 -18.37
C LEU A 81 7.65 8.27 -19.62
N SER A 82 6.41 8.42 -20.09
CA SER A 82 5.97 7.88 -21.37
C SER A 82 6.82 8.46 -22.51
N PRO A 83 7.14 7.66 -23.55
CA PRO A 83 7.80 8.19 -24.74
C PRO A 83 6.94 9.20 -25.51
N ASN A 84 5.61 9.18 -25.32
CA ASN A 84 4.72 10.16 -25.94
C ASN A 84 4.81 11.50 -25.19
N PRO A 85 5.22 12.61 -25.84
CA PRO A 85 5.42 13.90 -25.19
C PRO A 85 4.18 14.45 -24.47
N ARG A 86 2.99 14.25 -25.07
CA ARG A 86 1.72 14.70 -24.47
C ARG A 86 1.41 13.95 -23.18
N THR A 87 1.69 12.65 -23.16
CA THR A 87 1.51 11.81 -21.97
C THR A 87 2.56 12.11 -20.91
N ALA A 88 3.82 12.29 -21.31
CA ALA A 88 4.93 12.67 -20.43
C ALA A 88 4.65 13.99 -19.70
N ALA A 89 4.17 15.01 -20.41
CA ALA A 89 3.79 16.29 -19.83
C ALA A 89 2.68 16.13 -18.78
N ARG A 90 1.66 15.31 -19.07
CA ARG A 90 0.56 15.01 -18.13
C ARG A 90 1.06 14.26 -16.88
N GLN A 91 1.92 13.27 -17.05
CA GLN A 91 2.54 12.53 -15.95
C GLN A 91 3.35 13.47 -15.05
N LYS A 92 4.18 14.33 -15.65
CA LYS A 92 4.95 15.35 -14.93
C LYS A 92 4.06 16.28 -14.12
N ALA A 93 3.05 16.88 -14.74
CA ALA A 93 2.14 17.79 -14.05
C ALA A 93 1.40 17.12 -12.88
N ARG A 94 1.02 15.84 -13.02
CA ARG A 94 0.35 15.08 -11.95
C ARG A 94 1.30 14.72 -10.82
N PHE A 95 2.53 14.29 -11.15
CA PHE A 95 3.56 14.02 -10.16
C PHE A 95 3.89 15.28 -9.36
N ASP A 96 4.14 16.40 -10.03
CA ASP A 96 4.45 17.67 -9.38
C ASP A 96 3.30 18.13 -8.48
N ARG A 97 2.03 17.94 -8.92
CA ARG A 97 0.85 18.19 -8.07
C ARG A 97 0.82 17.30 -6.84
N SER A 98 1.11 16.00 -6.98
CA SER A 98 1.20 15.07 -5.86
C SER A 98 2.29 15.47 -4.87
N CYS A 99 3.48 15.83 -5.36
CA CYS A 99 4.57 16.33 -4.53
C CYS A 99 4.15 17.60 -3.78
N ARG A 100 3.55 18.58 -4.47
CA ARG A 100 3.01 19.78 -3.81
C ARG A 100 2.00 19.42 -2.73
N ARG A 101 1.08 18.50 -2.98
CA ARG A 101 0.08 18.11 -1.96
C ARG A 101 0.70 17.47 -0.72
N VAL A 102 1.71 16.62 -0.90
CA VAL A 102 2.36 15.91 0.22
C VAL A 102 3.33 16.82 0.97
N PHE A 103 4.15 17.59 0.23
CA PHE A 103 5.25 18.36 0.80
C PHE A 103 4.91 19.84 1.08
N ASN A 104 3.85 20.42 0.52
CA ASN A 104 3.49 21.82 0.84
C ASN A 104 2.94 21.99 2.26
N ASN A 105 2.53 20.91 2.94
CA ASN A 105 2.18 20.98 4.37
C ASN A 105 3.40 21.26 5.26
N ASN A 106 4.63 21.15 4.71
CA ASN A 106 5.88 21.44 5.39
C ASN A 106 6.42 22.84 5.06
N LYS A 107 5.62 23.74 4.50
CA LYS A 107 6.03 25.16 4.54
C LYS A 107 6.10 25.52 6.02
N PRO A 108 7.28 25.84 6.60
CA PRO A 108 7.31 26.39 7.93
C PRO A 108 6.39 27.61 7.88
N LYS A 109 5.41 27.66 8.78
CA LYS A 109 4.73 28.92 9.07
C LYS A 109 5.86 29.83 9.57
N SER A 110 6.43 30.64 8.68
CA SER A 110 7.54 31.57 8.90
C SER A 110 8.73 31.03 9.73
N GLY A 111 9.89 30.82 9.09
CA GLY A 111 11.16 31.11 9.77
C GLY A 111 12.17 29.98 10.03
N MET A 112 12.00 28.76 9.52
CA MET A 112 13.05 27.73 9.63
C MET A 112 13.30 27.05 8.28
N ALA A 113 14.17 27.67 7.48
CA ALA A 113 14.75 27.03 6.32
C ALA A 113 15.83 26.04 6.79
N LEU A 114 15.59 24.74 6.59
CA LEU A 114 16.66 23.74 6.70
C LEU A 114 17.62 23.95 5.54
N LYS A 115 18.81 24.47 5.83
CA LYS A 115 19.95 24.42 4.91
C LYS A 115 20.41 22.96 4.80
N LEU A 116 20.47 22.47 3.57
CA LEU A 116 21.25 21.28 3.21
C LEU A 116 22.74 21.62 3.24
#